data_AF-A0A7D9LIN9-F1
#
_entry.id   AF-A0A7D9LIN9-F1
#
_cell.length_a   1.000
_cell.length_b   1.000
_cell.length_c   1.000
_cell.angle_alpha   90.00
_cell.angle_beta   90.00
_cell.angle_gamma   90.00
#
_symmetry.space_group_name_H-M   'P 1'
#
loop_
_entity.id
_entity.type
_entity.pdbx_description
1 polymer ?
#
loop_
_entity_poly.entity_id
_entity_poly.type
_entity_poly.pdbx_seq_one_letter_code
_entity_poly.pdbx_strand_id
1 'polypeptide(L)' 'GIIQHHCTDSVIDHAVIIEGFDMSGEIPYWIVRNSWGTDFGLDGYLYIKMNENICGIAERVSYVRI' A
#
# COMPACT_ATOMS: atom_id res chain seq x y z
N GLY A 1 2.14 11.22 -2.80
CA GLY A 1 3.03 11.22 -1.62
C GLY A 1 3.04 9.83 -0.99
N ILE A 2 3.75 9.65 0.13
CA ILE A 2 3.86 8.35 0.85
C ILE A 2 3.01 8.41 2.12
N ILE A 3 2.08 7.46 2.28
CA ILE A 3 1.28 7.26 3.49
C ILE A 3 2.18 6.67 4.58
N GLN A 4 2.22 7.34 5.73
CA GLN A 4 3.10 7.00 6.85
C GLN A 4 2.38 6.94 8.20
N HIS A 5 1.19 7.53 8.30
CA HIS A 5 0.41 7.65 9.54
C HIS A 5 -1.07 7.87 9.21
N HIS A 6 -1.90 8.03 10.25
CA HIS A 6 -3.36 8.23 10.17
C HIS A 6 -4.15 7.06 9.57
N CYS A 7 -3.75 5.85 9.90
CA CYS A 7 -4.55 4.64 9.69
C CYS A 7 -4.45 3.75 10.93
N THR A 8 -5.39 2.81 11.05
CA THR A 8 -5.38 1.76 12.07
C THR A 8 -5.03 0.43 11.42
N ASP A 9 -4.34 -0.43 12.16
CA ASP A 9 -4.02 -1.82 11.80
C ASP A 9 -4.94 -2.83 12.53
N SER A 10 -5.82 -2.35 13.42
CA SER A 10 -6.65 -3.20 14.29
C SER A 10 -7.80 -3.90 13.56
N VAL A 11 -8.31 -3.29 12.48
CA VAL A 11 -9.40 -3.82 11.66
C VAL A 11 -9.03 -3.63 10.20
N ILE A 12 -8.83 -4.74 9.49
CA ILE A 12 -8.58 -4.73 8.05
C ILE A 12 -9.92 -4.80 7.32
N ASP A 13 -10.23 -3.77 6.52
CA ASP A 13 -11.52 -3.62 5.82
C ASP A 13 -11.40 -3.47 4.30
N HIS A 14 -10.21 -3.14 3.79
CA HIS A 14 -9.99 -2.86 2.37
C HIS A 14 -8.86 -3.72 1.78
N ALA A 15 -9.11 -4.32 0.63
CA ALA A 15 -8.14 -5.11 -0.11
C ALA A 15 -7.63 -4.34 -1.33
N VAL A 16 -6.31 -4.32 -1.48
CA VAL A 16 -5.57 -3.62 -2.55
C VAL A 16 -4.50 -4.53 -3.14
N ILE A 17 -3.88 -4.12 -4.23
CA ILE A 17 -2.84 -4.92 -4.90
C ILE A 17 -1.49 -4.19 -4.76
N ILE A 18 -0.51 -4.89 -4.20
CA ILE A 18 0.90 -4.45 -4.24
C ILE A 18 1.47 -4.86 -5.60
N GLU A 19 1.87 -3.87 -6.41
CA GLU A 19 2.43 -4.11 -7.75
C GLU A 19 3.94 -3.90 -7.81
N GLY A 20 4.55 -3.34 -6.76
CA GLY A 20 5.98 -3.15 -6.70
C GLY A 20 6.43 -2.40 -5.46
N PHE A 21 7.68 -1.95 -5.49
CA PHE A 21 8.29 -1.19 -4.42
C PHE A 21 9.41 -0.29 -4.93
N ASP A 22 9.76 0.70 -4.12
CA ASP A 22 10.94 1.53 -4.28
C ASP A 22 11.64 1.69 -2.93
N MET A 23 12.95 1.42 -2.90
CA MET A 23 13.81 1.51 -1.73
C MET A 23 14.97 2.51 -1.92
N SER A 24 14.95 3.26 -3.02
CA SER A 24 16.05 4.17 -3.38
C SER A 24 16.07 5.47 -2.59
N GLY A 25 14.92 5.88 -2.04
CA GLY A 25 14.76 7.09 -1.24
C GLY A 25 14.90 6.87 0.27
N GLU A 26 14.91 7.97 1.03
CA GLU A 26 14.97 7.95 2.51
C GLU A 26 13.78 7.21 3.14
N ILE A 27 12.62 7.23 2.47
CA ILE A 27 11.40 6.56 2.91
C ILE A 27 11.06 5.48 1.88
N PRO A 28 11.44 4.21 2.10
CA PRO A 28 11.07 3.11 1.23
C PRO A 28 9.56 2.88 1.26
N TYR A 29 8.95 2.54 0.12
CA TYR A 29 7.49 2.42 -0.01
C TYR A 29 7.04 1.30 -0.95
N TRP A 30 5.88 0.72 -0.62
CA TRP A 30 5.10 -0.15 -1.51
C TRP A 30 4.38 0.68 -2.55
N ILE A 31 4.37 0.20 -3.79
CA ILE A 31 3.53 0.72 -4.88
C ILE A 31 2.23 -0.06 -4.87
N VAL A 32 1.13 0.61 -4.56
CA VAL A 32 -0.17 -0.02 -4.33
C VAL A 32 -1.19 0.50 -5.32
N ARG A 33 -1.79 -0.41 -6.08
CA ARG A 33 -2.92 -0.11 -6.97
C ARG A 33 -4.24 -0.20 -6.21
N ASN A 34 -5.04 0.85 -6.31
CA ASN A 34 -6.40 0.89 -5.75
C ASN A 34 -7.46 0.49 -6.80
N SER A 35 -8.70 0.36 -6.36
CA SER A 35 -9.87 -0.04 -7.17
C SER A 35 -10.89 1.07 -7.38
N TRP A 36 -10.53 2.34 -7.09
CA TRP A 36 -11.43 3.50 -7.14
C TRP A 36 -11.32 4.35 -8.42
N GLY A 37 -10.76 3.78 -9.48
CA GLY A 37 -10.54 4.47 -10.75
C GLY A 37 -9.27 5.33 -10.78
N THR A 38 -8.95 5.87 -11.95
CA THR A 38 -7.71 6.63 -12.19
C THR A 38 -7.72 8.02 -11.58
N ASP A 39 -8.90 8.60 -11.36
CA ASP A 39 -9.04 9.94 -10.77
C ASP A 39 -8.67 9.97 -9.28
N PHE A 40 -8.50 8.80 -8.66
CA PHE A 40 -8.07 8.67 -7.28
C PHE A 40 -6.54 8.69 -7.15
N GLY A 41 -6.03 9.52 -6.24
CA GLY A 41 -4.61 9.49 -5.86
C GLY A 41 -3.69 9.86 -7.02
N LEU A 42 -2.71 9.01 -7.29
CA LEU A 42 -1.77 9.14 -8.41
C LEU A 42 -2.16 8.16 -9.51
N ASP A 43 -3.05 8.57 -10.41
CA ASP A 43 -3.54 7.73 -11.51
C ASP A 43 -4.10 6.36 -11.06
N GLY A 44 -4.77 6.32 -9.90
CA GLY A 44 -5.31 5.12 -9.25
C GLY A 44 -4.37 4.45 -8.25
N TYR A 45 -3.17 5.00 -8.04
CA TYR A 45 -2.17 4.46 -7.12
C TYR A 45 -2.00 5.28 -5.84
N LEU A 46 -1.48 4.60 -4.83
CA LEU A 46 -0.96 5.21 -3.60
C LEU A 46 0.35 4.53 -3.22
N TYR A 47 1.16 5.23 -2.42
CA TYR A 47 2.41 4.71 -1.88
C TYR A 47 2.31 4.58 -0.37
N ILE A 48 2.72 3.43 0.18
CA ILE A 48 2.65 3.13 1.61
C ILE A 48 4.05 2.85 2.14
N LYS A 49 4.47 3.55 3.19
CA LYS A 49 5.80 3.37 3.80
C LYS A 49 6.01 1.93 4.25
N MET A 50 7.22 1.43 4.00
CA MET A 50 7.68 0.12 4.44
C MET A 50 8.17 0.10 5.89
N ASN A 51 8.44 -1.12 6.38
CA ASN A 51 9.15 -1.40 7.64
C ASN A 51 8.42 -1.03 8.93
N GLU A 52 7.14 -0.63 8.85
CA GLU A 52 6.32 -0.28 10.03
C GLU A 52 4.89 -0.85 9.96
N ASN A 53 4.63 -1.80 9.06
CA ASN A 53 3.29 -2.37 8.80
C ASN A 53 2.19 -1.30 8.71
N ILE A 54 2.48 -0.19 8.02
CA ILE A 54 1.59 0.96 7.92
C ILE A 54 0.24 0.49 7.36
N CYS A 55 -0.83 0.82 8.10
CA CYS A 55 -2.22 0.46 7.78
C CYS A 55 -2.51 -1.04 7.72
N GLY A 56 -1.68 -1.87 8.37
CA GLY A 56 -1.85 -3.32 8.33
C GLY A 56 -1.58 -3.94 6.96
N ILE A 57 -0.82 -3.25 6.08
CA ILE A 57 -0.55 -3.67 4.70
C ILE A 57 0.10 -5.07 4.60
N ALA A 58 0.78 -5.51 5.66
CA ALA A 58 1.42 -6.82 5.74
C ALA A 58 0.60 -7.87 6.54
N GLU A 59 -0.60 -7.54 7.02
CA GLU A 59 -1.39 -8.42 7.90
C GLU A 59 -2.10 -9.55 7.15
N ARG A 60 -2.65 -9.25 5.96
CA ARG A 60 -3.45 -10.21 5.16
C ARG A 60 -2.98 -10.26 3.71
N VAL A 61 -1.75 -10.72 3.51
CA VAL A 61 -1.14 -10.86 2.18
C VAL A 61 -1.53 -12.20 1.55
N SER A 62 -1.86 -12.19 0.26
CA SER A 62 -2.15 -13.39 -0.51
C SER A 62 -1.62 -13.23 -1.93
N TYR A 63 -1.20 -14.34 -2.55
CA TYR A 63 -0.78 -14.38 -3.94
C TYR A 63 -1.26 -15.69 -4.57
N VAL A 64 -1.45 -15.65 -5.88
CA VAL A 64 -1.77 -16.85 -6.66
C VAL A 64 -0.46 -17.43 -7.20
N ARG A 65 -0.26 -18.74 -7.03
CA ARG A 65 0.82 -19.48 -7.70
C ARG A 65 0.20 -20.31 -8.81
N ILE A 66 0.67 -20.09 -10.04
CA ILE A 66 0.26 -20.82 -11.24
C ILE A 66 1.34 -21.84 -11.59
#